data_AF-A0A6J7C4C7-F1
#
_entry.id   AF-A0A6J7C4C7-F1
#
_cell.length_a   1.000
_cell.length_b   1.000
_cell.length_c   1.000
_cell.angle_alpha   90.00
_cell.angle_beta   90.00
_cell.angle_gamma   90.00
#
_symmetry.space_group_name_H-M   'P 1'
#
loop_
_entity.id
_entity.type
_entity.pdbx_description
1 polymer ?
#
loop_
_entity_poly.entity_id
_entity_poly.type
_entity_poly.pdbx_seq_one_letter_code
_entity_poly.pdbx_strand_id
1 'polypeptide(L)'
;MNDQQYFPGIRKPSTDFGAVRNQLQSRPFYIDVDLSTARSLAAGTQLVLPISGNFFYIDQRPSSGVAYVHFEDIAPGSTPVGIYPGAAFAVPFTQISIENVAQAGLSIRIIYGTDVNFIPSNAAGVSVLNSISVVDGGQAVTDSGKSFYGFAGQGAVAAQYPMCEIFNPVASTKNVYVKKLLILSTTSTSPVEIRTHNAALATLYGTGTNKNLSGAVSVAEMRAATSAAPPGTRIALLGSAVLKVTMQLAFEKPIKLPPGYGLLVAGGDVLTDCYTSFDFDEL
;
A
#
# COMPACT_ATOMS: atom_id res chain seq x y z
N MET A 1 -53.50 36.61 28.37
CA MET A 1 -52.21 36.75 29.08
C MET A 1 -51.21 37.28 28.07
N ASN A 2 -50.72 38.50 28.26
CA ASN A 2 -49.83 39.18 27.33
C ASN A 2 -48.42 38.58 27.43
N ASP A 3 -47.96 37.95 26.35
CA ASP A 3 -46.58 37.45 26.22
C ASP A 3 -45.64 38.66 26.04
N GLN A 4 -45.07 39.15 27.14
CA GLN A 4 -43.93 40.08 27.07
C GLN A 4 -42.72 39.32 26.51
N GLN A 5 -42.29 39.70 25.30
CA GLN A 5 -41.01 39.27 24.73
C GLN A 5 -39.85 39.85 25.56
N TYR A 6 -39.22 39.01 26.39
CA TYR A 6 -38.07 39.43 27.20
C TYR A 6 -36.77 39.62 26.40
N PHE A 7 -36.67 39.11 25.16
CA PHE A 7 -35.54 39.38 24.26
C PHE A 7 -35.99 39.37 22.78
N PRO A 8 -35.78 40.44 22.00
CA PRO A 8 -36.03 40.45 20.57
C PRO A 8 -35.12 39.41 19.89
N GLY A 9 -35.70 38.38 19.27
CA GLY A 9 -34.97 37.36 18.50
C GLY A 9 -34.97 35.95 19.11
N ILE A 10 -35.31 35.78 20.40
CA ILE A 10 -35.45 34.45 21.01
C ILE A 10 -36.94 34.10 21.08
N ARG A 11 -37.41 33.28 20.14
CA ARG A 11 -38.76 32.70 20.22
C ARG A 11 -38.79 31.70 21.37
N LYS A 12 -39.92 31.62 22.11
CA LYS A 12 -40.13 30.58 23.12
C LYS A 12 -39.82 29.23 22.47
N PRO A 13 -38.95 28.41 23.08
CA PRO A 13 -38.71 27.06 22.59
C PRO A 13 -40.07 26.35 22.48
N SER A 14 -40.38 25.72 21.33
CA SER A 14 -41.67 25.04 21.14
C SER A 14 -41.93 24.09 22.31
N THR A 15 -43.18 23.87 22.68
CA THR A 15 -43.58 23.07 23.86
C THR A 15 -43.15 21.59 23.82
N ASP A 16 -42.28 21.20 22.89
CA ASP A 16 -41.93 19.82 22.59
C ASP A 16 -40.41 19.59 22.45
N PHE A 17 -39.63 20.15 23.38
CA PHE A 17 -38.19 19.81 23.48
C PHE A 17 -37.95 18.34 23.83
N GLY A 18 -38.96 17.66 24.40
CA GLY A 18 -38.93 16.22 24.65
C GLY A 18 -38.89 15.41 23.36
N ALA A 19 -39.76 15.68 22.38
CA ALA A 19 -39.75 14.96 21.11
C ALA A 19 -38.55 15.33 20.22
N VAL A 20 -38.09 16.59 20.27
CA VAL A 20 -36.88 17.03 19.57
C VAL A 20 -35.63 16.35 20.15
N ARG A 21 -35.49 16.32 21.49
CA ARG A 21 -34.39 15.61 22.17
C ARG A 21 -34.42 14.11 21.90
N ASN A 22 -35.61 13.52 21.78
CA ASN A 22 -35.77 12.08 21.51
C ASN A 22 -35.71 11.72 20.02
N GLN A 23 -35.39 12.68 19.12
CA GLN A 23 -35.30 12.47 17.66
C GLN A 23 -36.59 11.94 17.01
N LEU A 24 -37.76 12.14 17.63
CA LEU A 24 -39.01 11.51 17.17
C LEU A 24 -39.77 12.33 16.11
N GLN A 25 -39.38 13.58 15.82
CA GLN A 25 -40.16 14.47 14.94
C GLN A 25 -39.35 15.43 14.03
N SER A 26 -38.05 15.23 13.79
CA SER A 26 -37.37 16.02 12.75
C SER A 26 -37.88 15.55 11.38
N ARG A 27 -38.87 16.27 10.83
CA ARG A 27 -39.44 15.96 9.52
C ARG A 27 -38.37 16.24 8.45
N PRO A 28 -37.94 15.24 7.67
CA PRO A 28 -37.02 15.50 6.58
C PRO A 28 -37.72 16.32 5.49
N PHE A 29 -36.97 17.24 4.91
CA PHE A 29 -37.38 18.02 3.74
C PHE A 29 -36.78 17.39 2.49
N TYR A 30 -37.40 17.67 1.35
CA TYR A 30 -36.81 17.29 0.07
C TYR A 30 -37.01 18.37 -0.99
N ILE A 31 -36.12 18.39 -1.96
CA ILE A 31 -36.20 19.21 -3.17
C ILE A 31 -35.76 18.39 -4.37
N ASP A 32 -36.51 18.49 -5.47
CA ASP A 32 -36.13 17.91 -6.75
C ASP A 32 -35.42 18.97 -7.59
N VAL A 33 -34.24 18.64 -8.11
CA VAL A 33 -33.45 19.51 -8.99
C VAL A 33 -33.38 18.88 -10.37
N ASP A 34 -33.92 19.56 -11.37
CA ASP A 34 -33.80 19.15 -12.77
C ASP A 34 -32.36 19.33 -13.26
N LEU A 35 -31.78 18.29 -13.86
CA LEU A 35 -30.41 18.29 -14.40
C LEU A 35 -30.37 18.48 -15.92
N SER A 36 -31.50 18.80 -16.57
CA SER A 36 -31.58 19.04 -18.01
C SER A 36 -30.69 20.19 -18.51
N THR A 37 -30.44 21.19 -17.65
CA THR A 37 -29.63 22.37 -17.96
C THR A 37 -28.23 22.22 -17.37
N ALA A 38 -27.18 22.51 -18.15
CA ALA A 38 -25.80 22.53 -17.66
C ALA A 38 -25.58 23.73 -16.73
N ARG A 39 -24.88 23.51 -15.61
CA ARG A 39 -24.60 24.49 -14.57
C ARG A 39 -23.15 24.40 -14.14
N SER A 40 -22.48 25.54 -13.98
CA SER A 40 -21.09 25.59 -13.51
C SER A 40 -20.81 26.83 -12.66
N LEU A 41 -20.09 26.62 -11.56
CA LEU A 41 -19.56 27.62 -10.65
C LEU A 41 -18.55 28.52 -11.35
N ALA A 42 -17.67 27.94 -12.17
CA ALA A 42 -16.68 28.71 -12.94
C ALA A 42 -17.34 29.67 -13.94
N ALA A 43 -18.51 29.30 -14.47
CA ALA A 43 -19.30 30.13 -15.36
C ALA A 43 -20.31 31.06 -14.63
N GLY A 44 -20.44 30.95 -13.31
CA GLY A 44 -21.44 31.68 -12.53
C GLY A 44 -22.89 31.24 -12.80
N THR A 45 -23.09 30.03 -13.35
CA THR A 45 -24.40 29.46 -13.71
C THR A 45 -24.85 28.34 -12.78
N GLN A 46 -24.14 28.13 -11.66
CA GLN A 46 -24.49 27.16 -10.63
C GLN A 46 -25.90 27.43 -10.07
N LEU A 47 -26.61 26.36 -9.71
CA LEU A 47 -27.88 26.50 -9.00
C LEU A 47 -27.59 26.63 -7.51
N VAL A 48 -27.91 27.79 -6.95
CA VAL A 48 -27.81 28.06 -5.52
C VAL A 48 -29.14 27.71 -4.85
N LEU A 49 -29.09 26.82 -3.86
CA LEU A 49 -30.25 26.45 -3.05
C LEU A 49 -30.05 26.95 -1.62
N PRO A 50 -30.90 27.89 -1.13
CA PRO A 50 -30.82 28.41 0.23
C PRO A 50 -31.46 27.43 1.22
N ILE A 51 -30.90 26.22 1.29
CA ILE A 51 -31.33 25.16 2.20
C ILE A 51 -30.25 24.94 3.25
N SER A 52 -30.67 24.67 4.48
CA SER A 52 -29.78 24.42 5.61
C SER A 52 -30.05 23.05 6.23
N GLY A 53 -29.00 22.38 6.66
CA GLY A 53 -29.10 21.07 7.31
C GLY A 53 -27.79 20.63 7.92
N ASN A 54 -27.84 19.56 8.72
CA ASN A 54 -26.66 18.84 9.19
C ASN A 54 -26.45 17.51 8.44
N PHE A 55 -27.38 17.18 7.53
CA PHE A 55 -27.35 15.97 6.73
C PHE A 55 -27.91 16.22 5.34
N PHE A 56 -27.27 15.57 4.36
CA PHE A 56 -27.60 15.63 2.94
C PHE A 56 -27.66 14.22 2.36
N TYR A 57 -28.73 13.88 1.66
CA TYR A 57 -28.90 12.58 1.01
C TYR A 57 -29.47 12.73 -0.40
N ILE A 58 -28.99 11.92 -1.35
CA ILE A 58 -29.56 11.83 -2.69
C ILE A 58 -30.39 10.54 -2.80
N ASP A 59 -31.67 10.67 -3.14
CA ASP A 59 -32.55 9.51 -3.34
C ASP A 59 -32.09 8.62 -4.53
N GLN A 60 -32.35 7.32 -4.44
CA GLN A 60 -31.92 6.32 -5.43
C GLN A 60 -33.00 6.04 -6.50
N ARG A 61 -33.55 7.08 -7.13
CA ARG A 61 -34.54 6.85 -8.19
C ARG A 61 -33.90 6.43 -9.51
N PRO A 62 -34.59 5.66 -10.36
CA PRO A 62 -34.11 5.35 -11.72
C PRO A 62 -33.84 6.58 -12.59
N SER A 63 -34.51 7.70 -12.32
CA SER A 63 -34.32 8.98 -13.02
C SER A 63 -33.21 9.86 -12.40
N SER A 64 -32.40 9.30 -11.50
CA SER A 64 -31.41 10.10 -10.75
C SER A 64 -30.12 10.27 -11.55
N GLY A 65 -29.71 11.52 -11.78
CA GLY A 65 -28.45 11.85 -12.45
C GLY A 65 -27.27 12.03 -11.50
N VAL A 66 -26.14 12.48 -12.06
CA VAL A 66 -24.92 12.83 -11.32
C VAL A 66 -24.69 14.34 -11.31
N ALA A 67 -24.13 14.89 -10.24
CA ALA A 67 -23.83 16.30 -10.13
C ALA A 67 -22.63 16.53 -9.20
N TYR A 68 -22.18 17.77 -9.08
CA TYR A 68 -21.25 18.20 -8.04
C TYR A 68 -21.97 19.17 -7.11
N VAL A 69 -21.72 19.01 -5.81
CA VAL A 69 -22.30 19.85 -4.76
C VAL A 69 -21.17 20.54 -4.00
N HIS A 70 -21.33 21.83 -3.77
CA HIS A 70 -20.56 22.58 -2.80
C HIS A 70 -21.40 22.79 -1.56
N PHE A 71 -20.90 22.34 -0.42
CA PHE A 71 -21.50 22.61 0.89
C PHE A 71 -20.96 23.96 1.35
N GLU A 72 -21.79 24.99 1.25
CA GLU A 72 -21.40 26.35 1.60
C GLU A 72 -21.85 26.68 3.03
N ASP A 73 -20.89 27.17 3.81
CA ASP A 73 -21.14 27.92 5.04
C ASP A 73 -21.09 29.42 4.68
N ILE A 74 -21.20 30.32 5.66
CA ILE A 74 -21.22 31.79 5.50
C ILE A 74 -20.05 32.34 4.64
N ALA A 75 -18.98 31.55 4.40
CA ALA A 75 -17.90 31.86 3.46
C ALA A 75 -17.92 30.95 2.20
N PRO A 76 -18.03 31.50 0.98
CA PRO A 76 -17.99 30.72 -0.26
C PRO A 76 -16.59 30.15 -0.53
N GLY A 77 -16.52 28.92 -1.06
CA GLY A 77 -15.25 28.29 -1.49
C GLY A 77 -15.04 26.81 -1.16
N SER A 78 -16.10 26.03 -0.87
CA SER A 78 -15.91 24.60 -0.58
C SER A 78 -15.45 23.84 -1.82
N THR A 79 -14.59 22.85 -1.64
CA THR A 79 -14.23 21.90 -2.72
C THR A 79 -15.50 21.18 -3.18
N PRO A 80 -15.75 21.05 -4.50
CA PRO A 80 -16.89 20.30 -5.00
C PRO A 80 -16.80 18.83 -4.59
N VAL A 81 -17.93 18.25 -4.20
CA VAL A 81 -18.08 16.83 -3.93
C VAL A 81 -18.96 16.23 -5.02
N GLY A 82 -18.46 15.23 -5.73
CA GLY A 82 -19.25 14.48 -6.70
C GLY A 82 -20.35 13.69 -5.99
N ILE A 83 -21.60 13.88 -6.42
CA ILE A 83 -22.78 13.21 -5.89
C ILE A 83 -23.37 12.26 -6.92
N TYR A 84 -23.80 11.11 -6.42
CA TYR A 84 -24.46 10.04 -7.17
C TYR A 84 -25.70 9.57 -6.40
N PRO A 85 -26.65 8.87 -7.05
CA PRO A 85 -27.84 8.36 -6.39
C PRO A 85 -27.46 7.48 -5.18
N GLY A 86 -27.98 7.80 -4.00
CA GLY A 86 -27.64 7.13 -2.75
C GLY A 86 -26.47 7.73 -1.96
N ALA A 87 -25.80 8.77 -2.48
CA ALA A 87 -24.77 9.47 -1.73
C ALA A 87 -25.37 10.15 -0.48
N ALA A 88 -24.66 10.06 0.64
CA ALA A 88 -25.08 10.60 1.93
C ALA A 88 -23.90 11.30 2.61
N PHE A 89 -24.12 12.49 3.13
CA PHE A 89 -23.09 13.30 3.79
C PHE A 89 -23.64 13.89 5.09
N ALA A 90 -22.93 13.65 6.19
CA ALA A 90 -23.19 14.25 7.49
C ALA A 90 -22.30 15.49 7.66
N VAL A 91 -22.65 16.57 6.97
CA VAL A 91 -21.91 17.85 6.96
C VAL A 91 -22.91 18.97 7.25
N PRO A 92 -22.60 19.91 8.15
CA PRO A 92 -23.41 21.11 8.34
C PRO A 92 -23.27 22.06 7.16
N PHE A 93 -24.40 22.61 6.69
CA PHE A 93 -24.44 23.60 5.62
C PHE A 93 -25.59 24.59 5.86
N THR A 94 -25.39 25.83 5.40
CA THR A 94 -26.44 26.87 5.38
C THR A 94 -26.96 27.13 3.97
N GLN A 95 -26.20 26.69 2.97
CA GLN A 95 -26.49 26.82 1.55
C GLN A 95 -25.78 25.69 0.81
N ILE A 96 -26.30 25.32 -0.35
CA ILE A 96 -25.56 24.49 -1.30
C ILE A 96 -25.56 25.14 -2.68
N SER A 97 -24.50 24.90 -3.43
CA SER A 97 -24.47 25.21 -4.85
C SER A 97 -24.22 23.95 -5.67
N ILE A 98 -24.93 23.83 -6.79
CA ILE A 98 -24.95 22.64 -7.64
C ILE A 98 -24.38 22.95 -9.01
N GLU A 99 -23.41 22.15 -9.43
CA GLU A 99 -22.89 22.09 -10.79
C GLU A 99 -23.25 20.75 -11.46
N ASN A 100 -23.54 20.77 -12.75
CA ASN A 100 -23.80 19.55 -13.51
C ASN A 100 -23.60 19.77 -15.01
N VAL A 101 -23.22 18.71 -15.72
CA VAL A 101 -23.41 18.66 -17.17
C VAL A 101 -24.89 18.40 -17.47
N ALA A 102 -25.40 18.93 -18.58
CA ALA A 102 -26.77 18.71 -19.02
C ALA A 102 -27.06 17.21 -19.19
N GLN A 103 -28.10 16.73 -18.51
CA GLN A 103 -28.53 15.34 -18.50
C GLN A 103 -30.04 15.30 -18.75
N ALA A 104 -30.44 15.13 -20.02
CA ALA A 104 -31.84 15.17 -20.42
C ALA A 104 -32.67 14.08 -19.70
N GLY A 105 -33.77 14.50 -19.07
CA GLY A 105 -34.70 13.61 -18.38
C GLY A 105 -34.23 13.11 -17.01
N LEU A 106 -33.06 13.54 -16.53
CA LEU A 106 -32.55 13.20 -15.20
C LEU A 106 -32.76 14.34 -14.21
N SER A 107 -33.00 13.99 -12.94
CA SER A 107 -33.10 14.92 -11.82
C SER A 107 -32.34 14.37 -10.62
N ILE A 108 -32.15 15.14 -9.56
CA ILE A 108 -31.74 14.62 -8.25
C ILE A 108 -32.78 15.03 -7.22
N ARG A 109 -33.21 14.08 -6.37
CA ARG A 109 -33.96 14.44 -5.14
C ARG A 109 -32.98 14.54 -4.00
N ILE A 110 -32.81 15.75 -3.49
CA ILE A 110 -32.03 16.03 -2.30
C ILE A 110 -32.97 15.93 -1.11
N ILE A 111 -32.65 15.07 -0.15
CA ILE A 111 -33.32 14.94 1.14
C ILE A 111 -32.39 15.52 2.20
N TYR A 112 -32.90 16.44 3.02
CA TYR A 112 -32.11 17.18 4.00
C TYR A 112 -32.91 17.49 5.26
N GLY A 113 -32.22 17.88 6.32
CA GLY A 113 -32.84 18.34 7.55
C GLY A 113 -31.80 18.76 8.58
N THR A 114 -32.28 19.40 9.65
CA THR A 114 -31.52 19.63 10.89
C THR A 114 -31.88 18.54 11.89
N ASP A 115 -30.90 18.04 12.63
CA ASP A 115 -31.09 16.94 13.59
C ASP A 115 -31.71 15.68 12.97
N VAL A 116 -31.36 15.42 11.71
CA VAL A 116 -31.68 14.17 11.01
C VAL A 116 -30.38 13.44 10.75
N ASN A 117 -30.29 12.16 11.11
CA ASN A 117 -29.16 11.31 10.75
C ASN A 117 -29.70 10.09 10.00
N PHE A 118 -29.67 10.12 8.68
CA PHE A 118 -29.97 8.92 7.91
C PHE A 118 -28.76 8.01 8.00
N ILE A 119 -28.91 6.88 8.68
CA ILE A 119 -27.93 5.80 8.61
C ILE A 119 -28.35 4.99 7.39
N PRO A 120 -27.71 5.13 6.22
CA PRO A 120 -28.00 4.23 5.11
C PRO A 120 -27.71 2.82 5.61
N SER A 121 -28.76 2.00 5.69
CA SER A 121 -28.62 0.60 6.05
C SER A 121 -27.68 -0.07 5.04
N ASN A 122 -26.89 -1.02 5.53
CA ASN A 122 -25.72 -1.70 4.97
C ASN A 122 -25.90 -2.37 3.56
N ALA A 123 -26.96 -2.05 2.83
CA ALA A 123 -27.15 -2.41 1.42
C ALA A 123 -26.54 -1.40 0.44
N ALA A 124 -26.24 -0.16 0.86
CA ALA A 124 -25.49 0.81 0.08
C ALA A 124 -24.01 0.74 0.49
N GLY A 125 -23.33 -0.31 0.03
CA GLY A 125 -21.88 -0.45 0.21
C GLY A 125 -21.20 0.84 -0.25
N VAL A 126 -20.25 1.32 0.54
CA VAL A 126 -19.26 2.29 0.07
C VAL A 126 -18.58 1.63 -1.12
N SER A 127 -19.05 1.94 -2.32
CA SER A 127 -18.37 1.60 -3.56
C SER A 127 -17.13 2.48 -3.57
N VAL A 128 -16.03 1.93 -3.05
CA VAL A 128 -14.72 2.47 -3.38
C VAL A 128 -14.60 2.25 -4.90
N LEU A 129 -14.89 3.31 -5.65
CA LEU A 129 -14.98 3.32 -7.13
C LEU A 129 -13.74 2.75 -7.83
N ASN A 130 -12.63 2.66 -7.10
CA ASN A 130 -11.45 1.91 -7.49
C ASN A 130 -11.29 0.72 -6.57
N SER A 131 -11.23 -0.49 -7.13
CA SER A 131 -10.79 -1.65 -6.36
C SER A 131 -9.45 -1.30 -5.70
N ILE A 132 -9.38 -1.42 -4.38
CA ILE A 132 -8.10 -1.39 -3.69
C ILE A 132 -7.43 -2.71 -4.06
N SER A 133 -6.68 -2.72 -5.17
CA SER A 133 -5.76 -3.80 -5.44
C SER A 133 -4.63 -3.65 -4.42
N VAL A 134 -4.69 -4.46 -3.37
CA VAL A 134 -3.52 -4.68 -2.53
C VAL A 134 -2.53 -5.43 -3.41
N VAL A 135 -1.66 -4.68 -4.09
CA VAL A 135 -0.57 -5.26 -4.87
C VAL A 135 0.42 -5.82 -3.85
N ASP A 136 0.49 -7.15 -3.74
CA ASP A 136 1.59 -7.79 -3.03
C ASP A 136 2.88 -7.47 -3.78
N GLY A 137 3.70 -6.60 -3.20
CA GLY A 137 4.97 -6.19 -3.79
C GLY A 137 5.89 -7.38 -4.10
N GLY A 138 5.82 -8.46 -3.31
CA GLY A 138 6.59 -9.67 -3.57
C GLY A 138 6.14 -10.41 -4.83
N GLN A 139 4.82 -10.50 -5.04
CA GLN A 139 4.26 -11.07 -6.27
C GLN A 139 4.64 -10.20 -7.48
N ALA A 140 4.47 -8.88 -7.39
CA ALA A 140 4.82 -7.97 -8.49
C ALA A 140 6.32 -8.04 -8.88
N VAL A 141 7.22 -8.16 -7.90
CA VAL A 141 8.67 -8.34 -8.15
C VAL A 141 8.94 -9.68 -8.85
N THR A 142 8.28 -10.75 -8.42
CA THR A 142 8.40 -12.08 -9.03
C THR A 142 7.87 -12.08 -10.47
N ASP A 143 6.66 -11.55 -10.70
CA ASP A 143 6.04 -11.47 -12.02
C ASP A 143 6.86 -10.62 -12.99
N SER A 144 7.51 -9.56 -12.49
CA SER A 144 8.45 -8.74 -13.27
C SER A 144 9.78 -9.42 -13.59
N GLY A 145 9.99 -10.66 -13.14
CA GLY A 145 11.19 -11.45 -13.41
C GLY A 145 12.43 -10.94 -12.66
N LYS A 146 12.24 -10.32 -11.49
CA LYS A 146 13.31 -9.69 -10.71
C LYS A 146 13.69 -10.45 -9.44
N SER A 147 13.10 -11.63 -9.20
CA SER A 147 13.39 -12.46 -8.03
C SER A 147 14.05 -13.77 -8.42
N PHE A 148 15.07 -14.20 -7.67
CA PHE A 148 15.95 -15.29 -8.06
C PHE A 148 16.31 -16.21 -6.88
N TYR A 149 16.69 -17.45 -7.22
CA TYR A 149 17.42 -18.35 -6.33
C TYR A 149 18.75 -18.75 -6.96
N GLY A 150 19.80 -18.77 -6.16
CA GLY A 150 21.12 -19.26 -6.57
C GLY A 150 21.69 -20.24 -5.56
N PHE A 151 22.61 -21.09 -6.00
CA PHE A 151 23.30 -22.06 -5.15
C PHE A 151 24.77 -22.12 -5.51
N ALA A 152 25.63 -22.17 -4.50
CA ALA A 152 27.05 -22.47 -4.64
C ALA A 152 27.47 -23.47 -3.56
N GLY A 153 28.38 -24.37 -3.93
CA GLY A 153 28.94 -25.37 -3.05
C GLY A 153 30.45 -25.47 -3.18
N GLN A 154 31.13 -25.56 -2.05
CA GLN A 154 32.55 -25.82 -1.94
C GLN A 154 32.79 -27.00 -1.01
N GLY A 155 33.35 -28.08 -1.55
CA GLY A 155 33.74 -29.25 -0.76
C GLY A 155 34.92 -28.96 0.17
N ALA A 156 35.06 -29.78 1.21
CA ALA A 156 36.12 -29.68 2.18
C ALA A 156 37.51 -29.91 1.57
N VAL A 157 38.45 -29.02 1.88
CA VAL A 157 39.85 -29.13 1.47
C VAL A 157 40.74 -28.98 2.70
N ALA A 158 41.73 -29.88 2.83
CA ALA A 158 42.64 -29.87 3.97
C ALA A 158 43.41 -28.54 4.05
N ALA A 159 43.53 -28.01 5.27
CA ALA A 159 44.20 -26.74 5.57
C ALA A 159 43.65 -25.50 4.83
N GLN A 160 42.43 -25.58 4.29
CA GLN A 160 41.79 -24.45 3.62
C GLN A 160 40.36 -24.27 4.11
N TYR A 161 39.91 -23.02 4.08
CA TYR A 161 38.54 -22.61 4.37
C TYR A 161 37.69 -22.71 3.09
N PRO A 162 36.58 -23.46 3.09
CA PRO A 162 35.61 -23.43 2.01
C PRO A 162 34.86 -22.09 2.01
N MET A 163 34.49 -21.60 0.84
CA MET A 163 33.67 -20.39 0.73
C MET A 163 32.78 -20.42 -0.50
N CYS A 164 31.59 -19.87 -0.32
CA CYS A 164 30.58 -19.65 -1.35
C CYS A 164 30.25 -18.15 -1.41
N GLU A 165 29.99 -17.63 -2.60
CA GLU A 165 29.74 -16.21 -2.82
C GLU A 165 28.60 -16.02 -3.80
N ILE A 166 27.73 -15.04 -3.52
CA ILE A 166 26.94 -14.36 -4.55
C ILE A 166 27.68 -13.09 -4.92
N PHE A 167 28.09 -12.98 -6.19
CA PHE A 167 28.86 -11.86 -6.71
C PHE A 167 28.03 -11.07 -7.73
N ASN A 168 28.00 -9.74 -7.61
CA ASN A 168 27.43 -8.87 -8.63
C ASN A 168 28.56 -8.38 -9.54
N PRO A 169 28.64 -8.84 -10.81
CA PRO A 169 29.74 -8.49 -11.71
C PRO A 169 29.93 -6.98 -11.86
N VAL A 170 31.16 -6.52 -12.05
CA VAL A 170 31.47 -5.08 -12.27
C VAL A 170 30.71 -4.51 -13.48
N ALA A 171 30.49 -5.33 -14.51
CA ALA A 171 29.75 -4.95 -15.72
C ALA A 171 28.22 -4.92 -15.53
N SER A 172 27.70 -5.32 -14.37
CA SER A 172 26.28 -5.27 -14.08
C SER A 172 25.77 -3.84 -13.97
N THR A 173 24.62 -3.57 -14.58
CA THR A 173 23.92 -2.28 -14.42
C THR A 173 22.89 -2.31 -13.30
N LYS A 174 22.79 -3.42 -12.57
CA LYS A 174 21.76 -3.67 -11.54
C LYS A 174 22.38 -3.84 -10.16
N ASN A 175 21.63 -3.54 -9.12
CA ASN A 175 22.01 -3.90 -7.75
C ASN A 175 21.35 -5.22 -7.37
N VAL A 176 22.07 -6.05 -6.63
CA VAL A 176 21.55 -7.32 -6.09
C VAL A 176 21.16 -7.10 -4.63
N TYR A 177 19.97 -7.55 -4.23
CA TYR A 177 19.45 -7.43 -2.87
C TYR A 177 19.24 -8.81 -2.27
N VAL A 178 20.16 -9.25 -1.41
CA VAL A 178 20.11 -10.56 -0.77
C VAL A 178 19.18 -10.51 0.43
N LYS A 179 18.14 -11.35 0.41
CA LYS A 179 17.08 -11.39 1.44
C LYS A 179 17.26 -12.54 2.42
N LYS A 180 17.68 -13.70 1.92
CA LYS A 180 17.86 -14.90 2.75
C LYS A 180 19.05 -15.72 2.30
N LEU A 181 19.69 -16.36 3.26
CA LEU A 181 20.72 -17.36 3.07
C LEU A 181 20.23 -18.69 3.66
N LEU A 182 20.51 -19.77 2.95
CA LEU A 182 20.35 -21.12 3.44
C LEU A 182 21.73 -21.77 3.44
N ILE A 183 22.27 -22.07 4.61
CA ILE A 183 23.65 -22.51 4.79
C ILE A 183 23.65 -23.93 5.35
N LEU A 184 24.48 -24.79 4.77
CA LEU A 184 24.61 -26.19 5.15
C LEU A 184 26.08 -26.59 5.14
N SER A 185 26.46 -27.41 6.13
CA SER A 185 27.69 -28.22 6.12
C SER A 185 27.31 -29.70 6.29
N THR A 186 27.96 -30.57 5.52
CA THR A 186 27.77 -32.02 5.59
C THR A 186 28.92 -32.74 6.29
N THR A 187 30.04 -32.06 6.54
CA THR A 187 31.26 -32.68 7.10
C THR A 187 31.51 -32.38 8.57
N SER A 188 31.15 -31.20 9.09
CA SER A 188 31.46 -30.84 10.48
C SER A 188 30.56 -29.74 11.04
N THR A 189 30.48 -29.64 12.37
CA THR A 189 29.93 -28.46 13.05
C THR A 189 30.99 -27.37 13.11
N SER A 190 30.77 -26.22 12.48
CA SER A 190 31.73 -25.11 12.41
C SER A 190 31.01 -23.76 12.45
N PRO A 191 31.59 -22.70 13.06
CA PRO A 191 31.06 -21.35 12.90
C PRO A 191 31.00 -20.98 11.42
N VAL A 192 30.08 -20.09 11.07
CA VAL A 192 29.97 -19.57 9.71
C VAL A 192 30.16 -18.07 9.74
N GLU A 193 30.96 -17.57 8.82
CA GLU A 193 31.24 -16.15 8.68
C GLU A 193 30.54 -15.58 7.45
N ILE A 194 29.87 -14.45 7.62
CA ILE A 194 29.39 -13.65 6.49
C ILE A 194 30.35 -12.47 6.30
N ARG A 195 30.83 -12.30 5.08
CA ARG A 195 31.83 -11.28 4.72
C ARG A 195 31.43 -10.50 3.48
N THR A 196 31.85 -9.24 3.39
CA THR A 196 31.86 -8.51 2.12
C THR A 196 33.16 -8.80 1.38
N HIS A 197 33.07 -9.00 0.08
CA HIS A 197 34.22 -9.20 -0.79
C HIS A 197 34.05 -8.37 -2.07
N ASN A 198 35.14 -7.84 -2.63
CA ASN A 198 35.12 -6.93 -3.78
C ASN A 198 35.80 -7.53 -5.02
N ALA A 199 35.93 -8.85 -5.05
CA ALA A 199 36.47 -9.61 -6.16
C ALA A 199 35.67 -10.89 -6.33
N ALA A 200 35.69 -11.43 -7.54
CA ALA A 200 35.10 -12.72 -7.83
C ALA A 200 35.89 -13.87 -7.18
N LEU A 201 35.21 -14.82 -6.52
CA LEU A 201 35.83 -16.12 -6.25
C LEU A 201 36.15 -16.89 -7.55
N ALA A 202 37.15 -17.77 -7.49
CA ALA A 202 37.75 -18.38 -8.68
C ALA A 202 36.81 -19.27 -9.50
N THR A 203 35.98 -20.08 -8.85
CA THR A 203 35.13 -21.07 -9.53
C THR A 203 33.72 -20.53 -9.70
N LEU A 204 33.27 -20.38 -10.96
CA LEU A 204 31.87 -20.09 -11.27
C LEU A 204 31.03 -21.37 -11.18
N TYR A 205 30.01 -21.37 -10.34
CA TYR A 205 29.04 -22.45 -10.23
C TYR A 205 27.86 -22.26 -11.21
N GLY A 206 27.46 -21.01 -11.43
CA GLY A 206 26.40 -20.62 -12.34
C GLY A 206 25.86 -19.22 -12.02
N THR A 207 24.75 -18.84 -12.64
CA THR A 207 23.99 -17.62 -12.30
C THR A 207 22.70 -18.00 -11.58
N GLY A 208 22.05 -17.02 -10.93
CA GLY A 208 20.74 -17.27 -10.29
C GLY A 208 19.63 -17.61 -11.30
N THR A 209 18.76 -18.55 -10.91
CA THR A 209 17.55 -18.93 -11.66
C THR A 209 16.38 -18.05 -11.25
N ASN A 210 15.63 -17.56 -12.24
CA ASN A 210 14.46 -16.72 -12.02
C ASN A 210 13.32 -17.50 -11.34
N LYS A 211 12.65 -16.89 -10.36
CA LYS A 211 11.48 -17.49 -9.70
C LYS A 211 10.23 -17.44 -10.59
N ASN A 212 10.17 -16.50 -11.53
CA ASN A 212 9.28 -16.63 -12.68
C ASN A 212 9.98 -17.57 -13.67
N LEU A 213 9.51 -18.81 -13.78
CA LEU A 213 10.17 -19.88 -14.55
C LEU A 213 10.33 -19.57 -16.05
N SER A 214 9.68 -18.52 -16.56
CA SER A 214 9.81 -18.01 -17.94
C SER A 214 10.77 -16.82 -18.08
N GLY A 215 11.28 -16.29 -16.98
CA GLY A 215 12.11 -15.10 -16.93
C GLY A 215 13.58 -15.36 -17.28
N ALA A 216 14.29 -14.29 -17.64
CA ALA A 216 15.72 -14.34 -17.89
C ALA A 216 16.50 -14.74 -16.61
N VAL A 217 17.65 -15.40 -16.79
CA VAL A 217 18.59 -15.69 -15.68
C VAL A 217 19.15 -14.41 -15.06
N SER A 218 19.57 -14.51 -13.81
CA SER A 218 20.22 -13.44 -13.07
C SER A 218 21.55 -13.04 -13.69
N VAL A 219 21.95 -11.77 -13.53
CA VAL A 219 23.32 -11.31 -13.80
C VAL A 219 24.28 -11.60 -12.63
N ALA A 220 23.74 -11.90 -11.45
CA ALA A 220 24.53 -12.28 -10.28
C ALA A 220 25.09 -13.70 -10.44
N GLU A 221 26.35 -13.86 -10.06
CA GLU A 221 27.12 -15.08 -10.22
C GLU A 221 27.24 -15.81 -8.88
N MET A 222 26.95 -17.10 -8.88
CA MET A 222 27.21 -18.00 -7.76
C MET A 222 28.61 -18.55 -7.91
N ARG A 223 29.49 -18.27 -6.96
CA ARG A 223 30.90 -18.65 -7.02
C ARG A 223 31.36 -19.38 -5.76
N ALA A 224 32.46 -20.12 -5.90
CA ALA A 224 33.08 -20.85 -4.80
C ALA A 224 34.61 -20.82 -4.93
N ALA A 225 35.29 -20.97 -3.81
CA ALA A 225 36.75 -21.13 -3.76
C ALA A 225 37.17 -21.73 -2.42
N THR A 226 38.45 -22.04 -2.31
CA THR A 226 39.11 -22.33 -1.03
C THR A 226 40.33 -21.43 -0.86
N SER A 227 40.69 -21.13 0.39
CA SER A 227 41.89 -20.34 0.71
C SER A 227 42.42 -20.70 2.08
N ALA A 228 43.72 -20.48 2.31
CA ALA A 228 44.33 -20.60 3.64
C ALA A 228 43.77 -19.59 4.65
N ALA A 229 43.16 -18.50 4.18
CA ALA A 229 42.40 -17.55 4.99
C ALA A 229 41.20 -17.02 4.20
N PRO A 230 40.01 -16.85 4.81
CA PRO A 230 38.87 -16.28 4.10
C PRO A 230 39.16 -14.81 3.74
N PRO A 231 38.94 -14.39 2.48
CA PRO A 231 39.13 -13.01 2.06
C PRO A 231 37.98 -12.11 2.54
N GLY A 232 38.10 -10.81 2.29
CA GLY A 232 37.05 -9.83 2.57
C GLY A 232 36.91 -9.43 4.05
N THR A 233 35.97 -8.53 4.31
CA THR A 233 35.71 -7.95 5.64
C THR A 233 34.54 -8.66 6.31
N ARG A 234 34.72 -9.13 7.55
CA ARG A 234 33.66 -9.79 8.31
C ARG A 234 32.53 -8.82 8.67
N ILE A 235 31.31 -9.17 8.29
CA ILE A 235 30.08 -8.43 8.63
C ILE A 235 29.42 -9.05 9.86
N ALA A 236 29.37 -10.39 9.88
CA ALA A 236 28.75 -11.15 10.97
C ALA A 236 29.49 -12.47 11.19
N LEU A 237 29.53 -12.89 12.45
CA LEU A 237 29.88 -14.25 12.85
C LEU A 237 28.59 -14.92 13.29
N LEU A 238 28.13 -15.88 12.50
CA LEU A 238 27.01 -16.73 12.90
C LEU A 238 27.54 -17.80 13.87
N GLY A 239 26.70 -18.24 14.79
CA GLY A 239 27.02 -19.38 15.64
C GLY A 239 27.33 -20.63 14.82
N SER A 240 27.71 -21.72 15.49
CA SER A 240 28.07 -22.95 14.81
C SER A 240 26.91 -23.51 14.00
N ALA A 241 27.09 -23.62 12.67
CA ALA A 241 26.20 -24.43 11.86
C ALA A 241 26.40 -25.87 12.31
N VAL A 242 25.35 -26.47 12.89
CA VAL A 242 25.40 -27.85 13.37
C VAL A 242 25.52 -28.78 12.16
N LEU A 243 26.39 -29.78 12.25
CA LEU A 243 26.56 -30.82 11.24
C LEU A 243 25.21 -31.34 10.73
N LYS A 244 24.99 -31.32 9.41
CA LYS A 244 23.76 -31.78 8.73
C LYS A 244 22.48 -31.05 9.15
N VAL A 245 22.60 -29.89 9.79
CA VAL A 245 21.47 -29.00 10.06
C VAL A 245 21.60 -27.79 9.15
N THR A 246 20.53 -27.52 8.42
CA THR A 246 20.46 -26.35 7.58
C THR A 246 20.17 -25.11 8.44
N MET A 247 21.07 -24.14 8.42
CA MET A 247 20.87 -22.84 9.05
C MET A 247 20.25 -21.89 8.04
N GLN A 248 19.09 -21.33 8.38
CA GLN A 248 18.45 -20.30 7.57
C GLN A 248 18.64 -18.93 8.24
N LEU A 249 19.19 -17.98 7.50
CA LEU A 249 19.29 -16.59 7.91
C LEU A 249 18.41 -15.73 7.00
N ALA A 250 17.38 -15.13 7.58
CA ALA A 250 16.56 -14.13 6.89
C ALA A 250 16.94 -12.74 7.42
N PHE A 251 17.27 -11.82 6.50
CA PHE A 251 17.58 -10.46 6.89
C PHE A 251 16.30 -9.63 7.03
N GLU A 252 16.15 -8.90 8.12
CA GLU A 252 15.03 -7.95 8.29
C GLU A 252 15.05 -6.87 7.19
N LYS A 253 16.27 -6.44 6.81
CA LYS A 253 16.53 -5.55 5.68
C LYS A 253 17.52 -6.23 4.74
N PRO A 254 17.26 -6.26 3.43
CA PRO A 254 18.13 -6.97 2.50
C PRO A 254 19.53 -6.35 2.46
N ILE A 255 20.54 -7.19 2.22
CA ILE A 255 21.90 -6.73 1.96
C ILE A 255 22.00 -6.30 0.49
N LYS A 256 22.31 -5.03 0.25
CA LYS A 256 22.56 -4.50 -1.10
C LYS A 256 23.99 -4.78 -1.54
N LEU A 257 24.15 -5.39 -2.71
CA LEU A 257 25.42 -5.63 -3.39
C LEU A 257 25.48 -4.77 -4.66
N PRO A 258 26.24 -3.66 -4.64
CA PRO A 258 26.49 -2.89 -5.86
C PRO A 258 27.39 -3.68 -6.83
N PRO A 259 27.46 -3.28 -8.11
CA PRO A 259 28.37 -3.89 -9.08
C PRO A 259 29.82 -3.93 -8.56
N GLY A 260 30.47 -5.08 -8.71
CA GLY A 260 31.83 -5.36 -8.22
C GLY A 260 31.93 -5.88 -6.79
N TYR A 261 30.80 -6.09 -6.11
CA TYR A 261 30.78 -6.60 -4.74
C TYR A 261 30.07 -7.96 -4.66
N GLY A 262 30.54 -8.77 -3.71
CA GLY A 262 29.96 -10.06 -3.35
C GLY A 262 29.68 -10.18 -1.86
N LEU A 263 28.70 -11.03 -1.54
CA LEU A 263 28.43 -11.51 -0.19
C LEU A 263 28.97 -12.93 -0.07
N LEU A 264 29.99 -13.08 0.75
CA LEU A 264 30.73 -14.32 0.93
C LEU A 264 30.28 -15.00 2.22
N VAL A 265 30.04 -16.31 2.13
CA VAL A 265 29.80 -17.21 3.26
C VAL A 265 30.99 -18.15 3.35
N ALA A 266 31.72 -18.11 4.46
CA ALA A 266 32.89 -18.95 4.70
C ALA A 266 32.68 -19.87 5.89
N GLY A 267 33.20 -21.09 5.81
CA GLY A 267 33.40 -21.92 7.00
C GLY A 267 34.36 -21.23 7.97
N GLY A 268 34.13 -21.37 9.27
CA GLY A 268 34.98 -20.79 10.32
C GLY A 268 36.14 -21.70 10.73
N ASP A 269 36.16 -22.94 10.24
CA ASP A 269 37.26 -23.90 10.39
C ASP A 269 37.73 -24.42 9.02
N VAL A 270 38.99 -24.84 8.95
CA VAL A 270 39.55 -25.54 7.78
C VAL A 270 39.00 -26.97 7.68
N LEU A 271 39.10 -27.59 6.49
CA LEU A 271 38.62 -28.97 6.25
C LEU A 271 37.11 -29.13 6.50
N THR A 272 36.36 -28.05 6.38
CA THR A 272 34.90 -28.05 6.41
C THR A 272 34.38 -27.86 5.00
N ASP A 273 33.16 -28.30 4.69
CA ASP A 273 32.46 -27.95 3.46
C ASP A 273 31.55 -26.73 3.68
N CYS A 274 31.21 -26.04 2.60
CA CYS A 274 30.25 -24.94 2.63
C CYS A 274 29.29 -25.05 1.45
N TYR A 275 28.00 -25.16 1.74
CA TYR A 275 26.94 -25.09 0.75
C TYR A 275 26.02 -23.94 1.12
N THR A 276 25.78 -23.02 0.18
CA THR A 276 24.92 -21.86 0.42
C THR A 276 23.95 -21.67 -0.74
N SER A 277 22.66 -21.57 -0.40
CA SER A 277 21.64 -21.04 -1.31
C SER A 277 21.33 -19.59 -0.97
N PHE A 278 21.13 -18.78 -2.00
CA PHE A 278 20.86 -17.35 -1.92
C PHE A 278 19.45 -17.06 -2.45
N ASP A 279 18.63 -16.35 -1.67
CA ASP A 279 17.36 -15.76 -2.11
C ASP A 279 17.58 -14.26 -2.28
N PHE A 280 17.38 -13.74 -3.49
CA PHE A 280 17.71 -12.36 -3.82
C PHE A 280 16.84 -11.78 -4.92
N ASP A 281 16.85 -10.45 -5.02
CA ASP A 281 16.22 -9.69 -6.10
C ASP A 281 17.25 -8.83 -6.84
N GLU A 282 16.95 -8.47 -8.10
CA GLU A 282 17.73 -7.49 -8.88
C GLU A 282 16.90 -6.26 -9.20
N LEU A 283 17.42 -5.06 -8.87
CA LEU A 283 16.77 -3.79 -9.19
C LEU A 283 17.75 -2.80 -9.84
#